data_AF-A0A443SHE6-F1
#
_entry.id   AF-A0A443SHE6-F1
#
_cell.length_a   1.000
_cell.length_b   1.000
_cell.length_c   1.000
_cell.angle_alpha   90.00
_cell.angle_beta   90.00
_cell.angle_gamma   90.00
#
_symmetry.space_group_name_H-M   'P 1'
#
loop_
_entity.id
_entity.type
_entity.pdbx_description
1 polymer ?
#
loop_
_entity_poly.entity_id
_entity_poly.type
_entity_poly.pdbx_seq_one_letter_code
_entity_poly.pdbx_strand_id
1 'polypeptide(L)'
;RGVVYRKLLELFPTHACKQHVQVFKILEKECGYSPNNIPQLEDITVFLKKKTGFMLRPAAGLLTARDFLASLAFRVFQCTQYVRHSSNPHHSPEPDCIHELLGHVPMLADATFAQFSQEIGLASLGASDEEIEKFATLYWFTVEFGICKQDGEIKAYGAGLLSSFGELQHALSDKPELRPFEPQKAAIQPYQDVDYQDVYFVAESFEIAKEQLRQYVFNNLQRRFDVHYDAHTQTVHVLDSVEKLHQIAETLKSDVCKFSHAMQRLTLTKNR
;
A
#
# COMPACT_ATOMS: atom_id res chain seq x y z
N ARG A 1 -22.34 15.00 -11.51
CA ARG A 1 -21.72 13.69 -11.83
C ARG A 1 -20.22 13.81 -11.57
N GLY A 2 -19.61 12.84 -10.87
CA GLY A 2 -18.17 12.85 -10.51
C GLY A 2 -17.76 13.91 -9.48
N VAL A 3 -18.61 14.22 -8.50
CA VAL A 3 -18.35 15.30 -7.52
C VAL A 3 -17.07 15.03 -6.72
N VAL A 4 -16.92 13.80 -6.19
CA VAL A 4 -15.75 13.38 -5.41
C VAL A 4 -14.47 13.49 -6.23
N TYR A 5 -14.49 12.95 -7.45
CA TYR A 5 -13.36 13.03 -8.40
C TYR A 5 -12.88 14.47 -8.62
N ARG A 6 -13.81 15.38 -8.97
CA ARG A 6 -13.45 16.78 -9.26
C ARG A 6 -12.86 17.48 -8.05
N LYS A 7 -13.46 17.29 -6.87
CA LYS A 7 -12.99 17.92 -5.63
C LYS A 7 -11.62 17.42 -5.19
N LEU A 8 -11.38 16.12 -5.27
CA LEU A 8 -10.07 15.56 -4.94
C LEU A 8 -9.01 15.99 -5.96
N LEU A 9 -9.34 16.08 -7.25
CA LEU A 9 -8.41 16.55 -8.28
C LEU A 9 -7.95 18.00 -8.05
N GLU A 10 -8.80 18.86 -7.48
CA GLU A 10 -8.44 20.22 -7.04
C GLU A 10 -7.41 20.19 -5.89
N LEU A 11 -7.48 19.20 -5.00
CA LEU A 11 -6.64 19.08 -3.80
C LEU A 11 -5.33 18.33 -4.02
N PHE A 12 -5.30 17.34 -4.92
CA PHE A 12 -4.14 16.47 -5.12
C PHE A 12 -2.81 17.22 -5.38
N PRO A 13 -2.74 18.29 -6.19
CA PRO A 13 -1.48 18.99 -6.43
C PRO A 13 -0.83 19.57 -5.17
N THR A 14 -1.63 19.89 -4.15
CA THR A 14 -1.16 20.54 -2.92
C THR A 14 -1.10 19.56 -1.74
N HIS A 15 -1.97 18.55 -1.70
CA HIS A 15 -2.12 17.67 -0.54
C HIS A 15 -1.56 16.26 -0.76
N ALA A 16 -1.64 15.69 -1.96
CA ALA A 16 -1.23 14.31 -2.22
C ALA A 16 0.28 14.18 -2.44
N CYS A 17 0.83 13.02 -2.10
CA CYS A 17 2.24 12.73 -2.35
C CYS A 17 2.54 12.62 -3.85
N LYS A 18 3.80 12.85 -4.24
CA LYS A 18 4.21 12.89 -5.64
C LYS A 18 3.91 11.58 -6.39
N GLN A 19 4.03 10.43 -5.73
CA GLN A 19 3.76 9.10 -6.32
C GLN A 19 2.30 9.00 -6.76
N HIS A 20 1.37 9.36 -5.86
CA HIS A 20 -0.06 9.39 -6.17
C HIS A 20 -0.34 10.29 -7.37
N VAL A 21 0.09 11.56 -7.33
CA VAL A 21 -0.17 12.55 -8.38
C VAL A 21 0.39 12.10 -9.74
N GLN A 22 1.58 11.49 -9.76
CA GLN A 22 2.21 11.00 -10.98
C GLN A 22 1.46 9.81 -11.57
N VAL A 23 1.09 8.83 -10.75
CA VAL A 23 0.34 7.65 -11.20
C VAL A 23 -1.08 8.04 -11.63
N PHE A 24 -1.74 8.93 -10.91
CA PHE A 24 -3.11 9.36 -11.21
C PHE A 24 -3.22 9.93 -12.64
N LYS A 25 -2.25 10.74 -13.07
CA LYS A 25 -2.16 11.26 -14.45
C LYS A 25 -2.02 10.18 -15.51
N ILE A 26 -1.46 9.03 -15.16
CA ILE A 26 -1.34 7.87 -16.06
C ILE A 26 -2.68 7.12 -16.10
N LEU A 27 -3.32 6.93 -14.94
CA LEU A 27 -4.65 6.31 -14.83
C LEU A 27 -5.72 7.08 -15.61
N GLU A 28 -5.65 8.41 -15.65
CA GLU A 28 -6.51 9.26 -16.50
C GLU A 28 -6.34 8.97 -18.00
N LYS A 29 -5.12 8.66 -18.42
CA LYS A 29 -4.79 8.41 -19.83
C LYS A 29 -5.05 6.98 -20.27
N GLU A 30 -4.78 6.01 -19.38
CA GLU A 30 -4.70 4.59 -19.74
C GLU A 30 -5.86 3.76 -19.19
N CYS A 31 -6.55 4.23 -18.14
CA CYS A 31 -7.50 3.42 -17.37
C CYS A 31 -8.89 4.07 -17.22
N GLY A 32 -9.18 5.11 -18.00
CA GLY A 32 -10.52 5.71 -18.05
C GLY A 32 -10.92 6.49 -16.81
N TYR A 33 -9.96 6.93 -15.98
CA TYR A 33 -10.25 7.84 -14.86
C TYR A 33 -10.74 9.17 -15.42
N SER A 34 -11.98 9.52 -15.13
CA SER A 34 -12.56 10.80 -15.53
C SER A 34 -13.78 11.12 -14.66
N PRO A 35 -14.23 12.38 -14.58
CA PRO A 35 -15.43 12.73 -13.82
C PRO A 35 -16.74 12.14 -14.38
N ASN A 36 -16.70 11.53 -15.57
CA ASN A 36 -17.87 11.00 -16.26
C ASN A 36 -17.79 9.48 -16.49
N ASN A 37 -16.78 8.80 -15.96
CA ASN A 37 -16.58 7.36 -16.11
C ASN A 37 -16.06 6.74 -14.81
N ILE A 38 -16.67 5.62 -14.38
CA ILE A 38 -16.12 4.81 -13.28
C ILE A 38 -15.26 3.70 -13.92
N PRO A 39 -13.94 3.67 -13.65
CA PRO A 39 -13.04 2.65 -14.17
C PRO A 39 -13.48 1.22 -13.81
N GLN A 40 -13.22 0.26 -14.69
CA GLN A 40 -13.53 -1.15 -14.46
C GLN A 40 -12.33 -1.87 -13.81
N LEU A 41 -12.60 -2.74 -12.82
CA LEU A 41 -11.54 -3.39 -12.04
C LEU A 41 -10.57 -4.24 -12.88
N GLU A 42 -11.04 -4.79 -14.01
CA GLU A 42 -10.19 -5.57 -14.91
C GLU A 42 -9.12 -4.70 -15.57
N ASP A 43 -9.48 -3.52 -16.10
CA ASP A 43 -8.53 -2.59 -16.70
C ASP A 43 -7.47 -2.15 -15.68
N ILE A 44 -7.89 -1.94 -14.43
CA ILE A 44 -7.00 -1.58 -13.33
C ILE A 44 -6.10 -2.75 -12.93
N THR A 45 -6.63 -3.96 -12.91
CA THR A 45 -5.85 -5.18 -12.66
C THR A 45 -4.77 -5.36 -13.71
N VAL A 46 -5.08 -5.18 -14.99
CA VAL A 46 -4.10 -5.24 -16.08
C VAL A 46 -3.02 -4.18 -15.90
N PHE A 47 -3.40 -2.96 -15.51
CA PHE A 47 -2.47 -1.88 -15.24
C PHE A 47 -1.53 -2.18 -14.06
N LEU A 48 -2.09 -2.55 -12.90
CA LEU A 48 -1.31 -2.84 -11.68
C LEU A 48 -0.38 -4.05 -11.87
N LYS A 49 -0.84 -5.10 -12.57
CA LYS A 49 0.01 -6.27 -12.88
C LYS A 49 1.26 -5.87 -13.64
N LYS A 50 1.14 -4.96 -14.61
CA LYS A 50 2.28 -4.45 -15.39
C LYS A 50 3.21 -3.55 -14.58
N LYS A 51 2.69 -2.78 -13.62
CA LYS A 51 3.47 -1.81 -12.83
C LYS A 51 4.19 -2.46 -11.65
N THR A 52 3.47 -3.22 -10.86
CA THR A 52 3.94 -3.73 -9.56
C THR A 52 3.56 -5.19 -9.32
N GLY A 53 2.90 -5.86 -10.27
CA GLY A 53 2.41 -7.22 -10.07
C GLY A 53 1.18 -7.32 -9.15
N PHE A 54 0.65 -6.18 -8.66
CA PHE A 54 -0.60 -6.18 -7.92
C PHE A 54 -1.80 -6.48 -8.84
N MET A 55 -2.84 -7.06 -8.25
CA MET A 55 -4.13 -7.25 -8.92
C MET A 55 -5.29 -6.96 -7.99
N LEU A 56 -6.42 -6.59 -8.56
CA LEU A 56 -7.66 -6.40 -7.81
C LEU A 56 -8.48 -7.70 -7.85
N ARG A 57 -9.17 -7.99 -6.76
CA ARG A 57 -10.17 -9.06 -6.68
C ARG A 57 -11.49 -8.47 -6.18
N PRO A 58 -12.62 -8.68 -6.88
CA PRO A 58 -13.90 -8.21 -6.40
C PRO A 58 -14.24 -8.79 -5.02
N ALA A 59 -14.55 -7.90 -4.08
CA ALA A 59 -15.04 -8.23 -2.75
C ALA A 59 -16.46 -7.69 -2.55
N ALA A 60 -17.31 -8.47 -1.88
CA ALA A 60 -18.69 -8.08 -1.61
C ALA A 60 -18.82 -6.96 -0.55
N GLY A 61 -17.79 -6.79 0.28
CA GLY A 61 -17.75 -5.84 1.39
C GLY A 61 -16.47 -6.04 2.22
N LEU A 62 -16.51 -5.65 3.48
CA LEU A 62 -15.39 -5.77 4.41
C LEU A 62 -15.06 -7.25 4.69
N LEU A 63 -13.78 -7.61 4.54
CA LEU A 63 -13.25 -8.91 4.94
C LEU A 63 -12.77 -8.86 6.40
N THR A 64 -12.55 -10.04 6.99
CA THR A 64 -11.77 -10.10 8.23
C THR A 64 -10.37 -9.55 8.00
N ALA A 65 -9.76 -8.93 9.01
CA ALA A 65 -8.39 -8.42 8.91
C ALA A 65 -7.41 -9.50 8.45
N ARG A 66 -7.56 -10.74 8.96
CA ARG A 66 -6.72 -11.88 8.59
C ARG A 66 -6.81 -12.19 7.09
N ASP A 67 -8.02 -12.27 6.53
CA ASP A 67 -8.20 -12.63 5.11
C ASP A 67 -7.76 -11.50 4.17
N PHE A 68 -8.01 -10.25 4.57
CA PHE A 68 -7.57 -9.09 3.81
C PHE A 68 -6.05 -9.00 3.77
N LEU A 69 -5.38 -9.05 4.92
CA LEU A 69 -3.91 -9.00 5.00
C LEU A 69 -3.27 -10.21 4.31
N ALA A 70 -3.85 -11.41 4.45
CA ALA A 70 -3.38 -12.58 3.72
C ALA A 70 -3.43 -12.37 2.20
N SER A 71 -4.43 -11.64 1.67
CA SER A 71 -4.51 -11.31 0.24
C SER A 71 -3.35 -10.40 -0.20
N LEU A 72 -2.98 -9.42 0.63
CA LEU A 72 -1.85 -8.52 0.34
C LEU A 72 -0.52 -9.27 0.20
N ALA A 73 -0.33 -10.38 0.91
CA ALA A 73 0.86 -11.23 0.79
C ALA A 73 1.10 -11.71 -0.65
N PHE A 74 0.01 -11.90 -1.41
CA PHE A 74 0.02 -12.35 -2.81
C PHE A 74 -0.08 -11.20 -3.82
N ARG A 75 0.09 -9.94 -3.36
CA ARG A 75 -0.19 -8.73 -4.15
C ARG A 75 -1.62 -8.70 -4.68
N VAL A 76 -2.56 -9.21 -3.90
CA VAL A 76 -3.99 -9.16 -4.22
C VAL A 76 -4.67 -8.17 -3.31
N PHE A 77 -5.25 -7.13 -3.90
CA PHE A 77 -6.06 -6.15 -3.19
C PHE A 77 -7.54 -6.49 -3.37
N GLN A 78 -8.25 -6.71 -2.26
CA GLN A 78 -9.68 -6.98 -2.25
C GLN A 78 -10.42 -5.66 -2.44
N CYS A 79 -11.19 -5.53 -3.51
CA CYS A 79 -11.73 -4.26 -3.99
C CYS A 79 -13.24 -4.35 -4.16
N THR A 80 -13.98 -3.40 -3.58
CA THR A 80 -15.43 -3.30 -3.77
C THR A 80 -15.78 -2.69 -5.13
N GLN A 81 -17.02 -2.93 -5.59
CA GLN A 81 -17.55 -2.40 -6.87
C GLN A 81 -18.78 -1.52 -6.71
N TYR A 82 -19.40 -1.50 -5.53
CA TYR A 82 -20.54 -0.63 -5.26
C TYR A 82 -20.08 0.82 -5.06
N VAL A 83 -20.99 1.77 -5.25
CA VAL A 83 -20.75 3.20 -5.06
C VAL A 83 -21.54 3.66 -3.85
N ARG A 84 -20.96 4.55 -3.03
CA ARG A 84 -21.62 5.16 -1.87
C ARG A 84 -22.92 5.89 -2.26
N HIS A 85 -23.80 6.04 -1.28
CA HIS A 85 -25.09 6.71 -1.50
C HIS A 85 -24.91 8.19 -1.88
N SER A 86 -25.72 8.67 -2.83
CA SER A 86 -25.55 10.00 -3.42
C SER A 86 -25.88 11.17 -2.49
N SER A 87 -26.58 10.92 -1.37
CA SER A 87 -26.89 11.94 -0.35
C SER A 87 -25.66 12.41 0.44
N ASN A 88 -24.64 11.57 0.57
CA ASN A 88 -23.39 11.90 1.25
C ASN A 88 -22.19 11.51 0.38
N PRO A 89 -21.88 12.29 -0.69
CA PRO A 89 -20.78 11.94 -1.57
C PRO A 89 -19.40 12.19 -0.93
N HIS A 90 -19.32 13.04 0.09
CA HIS A 90 -18.06 13.55 0.61
C HIS A 90 -17.35 12.62 1.59
N HIS A 91 -18.11 11.69 2.19
CA HIS A 91 -17.60 10.70 3.12
C HIS A 91 -18.43 9.42 3.01
N SER A 92 -17.80 8.27 3.20
CA SER A 92 -18.46 6.97 3.24
C SER A 92 -17.88 6.18 4.42
N PRO A 93 -18.70 5.65 5.33
CA PRO A 93 -18.21 4.79 6.41
C PRO A 93 -17.72 3.43 5.89
N GLU A 94 -18.22 2.99 4.73
CA GLU A 94 -17.79 1.75 4.09
C GLU A 94 -16.89 2.06 2.87
N PRO A 95 -15.87 1.21 2.58
CA PRO A 95 -14.99 1.41 1.45
C PRO A 95 -15.70 1.05 0.14
N ASP A 96 -16.31 2.06 -0.51
CA ASP A 96 -16.91 1.92 -1.83
C ASP A 96 -15.86 2.00 -2.94
N CYS A 97 -16.22 1.70 -4.19
CA CYS A 97 -15.23 1.66 -5.28
C CYS A 97 -14.54 3.01 -5.54
N ILE A 98 -15.12 4.14 -5.12
CA ILE A 98 -14.47 5.46 -5.18
C ILE A 98 -13.26 5.50 -4.25
N HIS A 99 -13.39 4.96 -3.04
CA HIS A 99 -12.30 4.83 -2.08
C HIS A 99 -11.16 3.98 -2.65
N GLU A 100 -11.49 2.82 -3.20
CA GLU A 100 -10.51 1.90 -3.77
C GLU A 100 -9.75 2.51 -4.96
N LEU A 101 -10.50 3.09 -5.90
CA LEU A 101 -9.94 3.60 -7.15
C LEU A 101 -9.17 4.90 -6.96
N LEU A 102 -9.67 5.84 -6.14
CA LEU A 102 -9.01 7.14 -5.97
C LEU A 102 -7.92 7.13 -4.89
N GLY A 103 -8.07 6.30 -3.87
CA GLY A 103 -7.17 6.18 -2.74
C GLY A 103 -6.08 5.13 -2.96
N HIS A 104 -6.45 3.85 -2.99
CA HIS A 104 -5.50 2.73 -2.99
C HIS A 104 -4.76 2.54 -4.32
N VAL A 105 -5.51 2.47 -5.43
CA VAL A 105 -4.95 2.08 -6.73
C VAL A 105 -3.74 2.92 -7.16
N PRO A 106 -3.73 4.26 -7.03
CA PRO A 106 -2.58 5.05 -7.43
C PRO A 106 -1.32 4.71 -6.63
N MET A 107 -1.47 4.43 -5.33
CA MET A 107 -0.36 4.07 -4.46
C MET A 107 0.14 2.64 -4.71
N LEU A 108 -0.76 1.69 -5.01
CA LEU A 108 -0.38 0.31 -5.36
C LEU A 108 0.41 0.20 -6.67
N ALA A 109 0.43 1.24 -7.50
CA ALA A 109 1.25 1.30 -8.71
C ALA A 109 2.68 1.80 -8.46
N ASP A 110 2.99 2.30 -7.25
CA ASP A 110 4.35 2.61 -6.82
C ASP A 110 5.05 1.34 -6.31
N ALA A 111 6.28 1.09 -6.78
CA ALA A 111 6.98 -0.15 -6.48
C ALA A 111 7.39 -0.28 -5.01
N THR A 112 7.79 0.82 -4.36
CA THR A 112 8.19 0.79 -2.94
C THR A 112 6.95 0.61 -2.06
N PHE A 113 5.86 1.32 -2.37
CA PHE A 113 4.61 1.20 -1.63
C PHE A 113 3.96 -0.18 -1.80
N ALA A 114 3.93 -0.73 -3.02
CA ALA A 114 3.45 -2.08 -3.27
C ALA A 114 4.23 -3.13 -2.47
N GLN A 115 5.56 -2.99 -2.36
CA GLN A 115 6.37 -3.84 -1.49
C GLN A 115 5.98 -3.65 -0.03
N PHE A 116 5.85 -2.42 0.46
CA PHE A 116 5.42 -2.13 1.82
C PHE A 116 4.09 -2.80 2.16
N SER A 117 3.06 -2.67 1.31
CA SER A 117 1.77 -3.34 1.51
C SER A 117 1.90 -4.86 1.53
N GLN A 118 2.74 -5.44 0.66
CA GLN A 118 2.99 -6.88 0.65
C GLN A 118 3.72 -7.36 1.91
N GLU A 119 4.66 -6.58 2.46
CA GLU A 119 5.39 -6.92 3.69
C GLU A 119 4.45 -7.07 4.89
N ILE A 120 3.45 -6.18 5.02
CA ILE A 120 2.40 -6.33 6.05
C ILE A 120 1.66 -7.65 5.85
N GLY A 121 1.27 -7.98 4.62
CA GLY A 121 0.57 -9.23 4.32
C GLY A 121 1.42 -10.48 4.59
N LEU A 122 2.70 -10.47 4.23
CA LEU A 122 3.61 -11.60 4.49
C LEU A 122 3.87 -11.79 5.99
N ALA A 123 3.94 -10.71 6.75
CA ALA A 123 4.07 -10.76 8.20
C ALA A 123 2.80 -11.35 8.87
N SER A 124 1.62 -11.13 8.29
CA SER A 124 0.35 -11.62 8.84
C SER A 124 0.15 -13.13 8.67
N LEU A 125 0.86 -13.78 7.76
CA LEU A 125 0.70 -15.21 7.48
C LEU A 125 1.17 -16.07 8.67
N GLY A 126 0.20 -16.78 9.28
CA GLY A 126 0.44 -17.64 10.45
C GLY A 126 0.61 -16.89 11.77
N ALA A 127 0.41 -15.57 11.79
CA ALA A 127 0.44 -14.76 13.00
C ALA A 127 -0.78 -15.03 13.90
N SER A 128 -0.62 -14.83 15.20
CA SER A 128 -1.72 -14.89 16.19
C SER A 128 -2.78 -13.80 15.94
N ASP A 129 -3.99 -13.94 16.49
CA ASP A 129 -5.03 -12.90 16.33
C ASP A 129 -4.61 -11.55 16.94
N GLU A 130 -3.87 -11.57 18.06
CA GLU A 130 -3.31 -10.35 18.67
C GLU A 130 -2.32 -9.65 17.72
N GLU A 131 -1.48 -10.42 17.02
CA GLU A 131 -0.56 -9.85 16.03
C GLU A 131 -1.30 -9.37 14.77
N ILE A 132 -2.37 -10.06 14.35
CA ILE A 132 -3.24 -9.58 13.25
C ILE A 132 -3.84 -8.22 13.59
N GLU A 133 -4.31 -8.01 14.82
CA GLU A 133 -4.84 -6.71 15.26
C GLU A 133 -3.78 -5.60 15.20
N LYS A 134 -2.54 -5.91 15.63
CA LYS A 134 -1.40 -4.98 15.51
C LYS A 134 -1.07 -4.66 14.05
N PHE A 135 -1.09 -5.66 13.15
CA PHE A 135 -0.87 -5.45 11.72
C PHE A 135 -2.00 -4.69 11.04
N ALA A 136 -3.26 -4.92 11.45
CA ALA A 136 -4.41 -4.15 10.98
C ALA A 136 -4.30 -2.68 11.42
N THR A 137 -3.87 -2.44 12.66
CA THR A 137 -3.63 -1.09 13.19
C THR A 137 -2.47 -0.39 12.48
N LEU A 138 -1.38 -1.12 12.19
CA LEU A 138 -0.29 -0.60 11.36
C LEU A 138 -0.78 -0.24 9.95
N TYR A 139 -1.59 -1.10 9.35
CA TYR A 139 -2.21 -0.85 8.05
C TYR A 139 -3.09 0.41 8.08
N TRP A 140 -3.89 0.59 9.14
CA TRP A 140 -4.71 1.78 9.36
C TRP A 140 -3.88 3.07 9.37
N PHE A 141 -2.85 3.13 10.22
CA PHE A 141 -2.01 4.34 10.36
C PHE A 141 -1.00 4.54 9.24
N THR A 142 -0.97 3.66 8.24
CA THR A 142 -0.10 3.79 7.06
C THR A 142 -0.90 3.78 5.77
N VAL A 143 -1.36 2.62 5.33
CA VAL A 143 -2.04 2.46 4.04
C VAL A 143 -3.38 3.22 4.00
N GLU A 144 -4.11 3.35 5.11
CA GLU A 144 -5.38 4.09 5.15
C GLU A 144 -5.22 5.58 5.47
N PHE A 145 -4.46 5.92 6.52
CA PHE A 145 -4.37 7.29 7.04
C PHE A 145 -2.93 7.79 7.17
N GLY A 146 -1.99 7.20 6.45
CA GLY A 146 -0.59 7.63 6.49
C GLY A 146 -0.33 8.96 5.78
N ILE A 147 0.58 9.75 6.35
CA ILE A 147 1.15 10.93 5.72
C ILE A 147 2.67 10.78 5.62
N CYS A 148 3.29 11.47 4.68
CA CYS A 148 4.73 11.39 4.45
C CYS A 148 5.35 12.76 4.28
N LYS A 149 6.66 12.83 4.50
CA LYS A 149 7.45 14.03 4.25
C LYS A 149 8.06 13.97 2.85
N GLN A 150 7.90 15.03 2.08
CA GLN A 150 8.48 15.17 0.75
C GLN A 150 8.94 16.60 0.53
N ASP A 151 10.22 16.77 0.22
CA ASP A 151 10.81 18.08 -0.08
C ASP A 151 10.58 19.14 1.03
N GLY A 152 10.53 18.68 2.28
CA GLY A 152 10.28 19.52 3.47
C GLY A 152 8.80 19.76 3.79
N GLU A 153 7.87 19.31 2.95
CA GLU A 153 6.43 19.43 3.14
C GLU A 153 5.80 18.11 3.60
N ILE A 154 4.64 18.19 4.24
CA ILE A 154 3.82 17.03 4.61
C ILE A 154 2.79 16.77 3.51
N LYS A 155 2.67 15.52 3.08
CA LYS A 155 1.74 15.07 2.03
C LYS A 155 0.98 13.82 2.46
N ALA A 156 -0.24 13.67 2.00
CA ALA A 156 -1.05 12.47 2.24
C ALA A 156 -0.68 11.36 1.26
N TYR A 157 -0.64 10.12 1.75
CA TYR A 157 -0.58 8.92 0.91
C TYR A 157 -1.60 7.85 1.31
N GLY A 158 -2.23 7.97 2.48
CA GLY A 158 -3.27 7.07 2.93
C GLY A 158 -4.52 7.13 2.06
N ALA A 159 -5.11 5.98 1.76
CA ALA A 159 -6.28 5.88 0.89
C ALA A 159 -7.53 6.54 1.46
N GLY A 160 -7.77 6.45 2.77
CA GLY A 160 -8.83 7.18 3.47
C GLY A 160 -8.71 8.69 3.27
N LEU A 161 -7.49 9.23 3.33
CA LEU A 161 -7.22 10.64 3.04
C LEU A 161 -7.45 10.97 1.56
N LEU A 162 -6.88 10.18 0.66
CA LEU A 162 -6.90 10.45 -0.79
C LEU A 162 -8.26 10.20 -1.45
N SER A 163 -9.25 9.68 -0.71
CA SER A 163 -10.62 9.44 -1.17
C SER A 163 -11.68 10.27 -0.44
N SER A 164 -11.30 11.03 0.59
CA SER A 164 -12.17 11.88 1.40
C SER A 164 -11.62 13.30 1.45
N PHE A 165 -12.25 14.23 0.73
CA PHE A 165 -11.71 15.59 0.65
C PHE A 165 -11.74 16.34 1.99
N GLY A 166 -12.70 16.04 2.88
CA GLY A 166 -12.76 16.64 4.21
C GLY A 166 -11.63 16.17 5.12
N GLU A 167 -11.41 14.85 5.15
CA GLU A 167 -10.33 14.21 5.92
C GLU A 167 -8.95 14.65 5.39
N LEU A 168 -8.78 14.75 4.07
CA LEU A 168 -7.54 15.20 3.45
C LEU A 168 -7.14 16.62 3.89
N GLN A 169 -8.11 17.52 3.96
CA GLN A 169 -7.88 18.90 4.42
C GLN A 169 -7.64 18.94 5.93
N HIS A 170 -8.33 18.11 6.72
CA HIS A 170 -8.13 18.01 8.16
C HIS A 170 -6.73 17.49 8.50
N ALA A 171 -6.29 16.41 7.87
CA ALA A 171 -5.00 15.76 8.13
C ALA A 171 -3.79 16.67 7.89
N LEU A 172 -3.91 17.64 6.98
CA LEU A 172 -2.85 18.61 6.66
C LEU A 172 -3.11 20.01 7.24
N SER A 173 -4.07 20.13 8.16
CA SER A 173 -4.30 21.34 8.95
C SER A 173 -3.43 21.38 10.21
N ASP A 174 -3.64 22.38 11.06
CA ASP A 174 -3.02 22.53 12.38
C ASP A 174 -3.79 21.82 13.51
N LYS A 175 -4.89 21.14 13.19
CA LYS A 175 -5.77 20.49 14.17
C LYS A 175 -5.27 19.14 14.68
N PRO A 176 -4.87 18.17 13.83
CA PRO A 176 -4.48 16.85 14.31
C PRO A 176 -3.05 16.83 14.86
N GLU A 177 -2.76 15.85 15.71
CA GLU A 177 -1.42 15.57 16.17
C GLU A 177 -0.65 14.74 15.13
N LEU A 178 0.51 15.24 14.69
CA LEU A 178 1.38 14.52 13.76
C LEU A 178 2.56 13.91 14.50
N ARG A 179 2.71 12.59 14.40
CA ARG A 179 3.78 11.83 15.07
C ARG A 179 4.70 11.15 14.05
N PRO A 180 6.01 11.01 14.30
CA PRO A 180 6.87 10.20 13.44
C PRO A 180 6.38 8.75 13.37
N PHE A 181 6.40 8.15 12.18
CA PHE A 181 6.05 6.74 12.02
C PHE A 181 7.07 5.84 12.75
N GLU A 182 6.58 5.17 13.78
CA GLU A 182 7.30 4.18 14.57
C GLU A 182 6.36 2.97 14.73
N PRO A 183 6.63 1.82 14.09
CA PRO A 183 5.71 0.70 14.07
C PRO A 183 5.26 0.24 15.46
N GLN A 184 6.17 0.27 16.45
CA GLN A 184 5.87 -0.11 17.83
C GLN A 184 4.79 0.77 18.46
N LYS A 185 4.74 2.07 18.11
CA LYS A 185 3.75 3.02 18.61
C LYS A 185 2.47 2.98 17.79
N ALA A 186 2.61 2.92 16.47
CA ALA A 186 1.47 2.86 15.55
C ALA A 186 0.64 1.59 15.75
N ALA A 187 1.27 0.43 15.95
CA ALA A 187 0.59 -0.86 16.10
C ALA A 187 -0.34 -0.97 17.31
N ILE A 188 -0.20 -0.09 18.31
CA ILE A 188 -0.98 -0.09 19.54
C ILE A 188 -1.78 1.21 19.73
N GLN A 189 -1.74 2.12 18.76
CA GLN A 189 -2.47 3.38 18.83
C GLN A 189 -3.97 3.09 18.69
N PRO A 190 -4.82 3.48 19.65
CA PRO A 190 -6.26 3.39 19.49
C PRO A 190 -6.75 4.31 18.37
N TYR A 191 -7.79 3.87 17.66
CA TYR A 191 -8.45 4.65 16.61
C TYR A 191 -9.96 4.41 16.58
N GLN A 192 -10.66 5.23 15.80
CA GLN A 192 -12.10 5.15 15.55
C GLN A 192 -12.37 5.45 14.06
N ASP A 193 -13.52 5.03 13.54
CA ASP A 193 -13.89 5.07 12.12
C ASP A 193 -15.13 5.94 11.81
N VAL A 194 -15.60 6.72 12.79
CA VAL A 194 -16.80 7.57 12.73
C VAL A 194 -16.46 9.01 12.32
N ASP A 195 -15.48 9.61 13.00
CA ASP A 195 -15.01 10.99 12.80
C ASP A 195 -13.60 11.01 12.18
N TYR A 196 -13.06 12.20 11.93
CA TYR A 196 -11.68 12.34 11.45
C TYR A 196 -10.66 11.89 12.50
N GLN A 197 -9.50 11.42 12.06
CA GLN A 197 -8.46 10.98 13.00
C GLN A 197 -7.85 12.17 13.77
N ASP A 198 -7.62 11.95 15.07
CA ASP A 198 -6.92 12.92 15.92
C ASP A 198 -5.40 12.82 15.77
N VAL A 199 -4.88 11.66 15.38
CA VAL A 199 -3.46 11.35 15.27
C VAL A 199 -3.15 10.78 13.90
N TYR A 200 -2.11 11.31 13.24
CA TYR A 200 -1.57 10.76 12.01
C TYR A 200 -0.07 10.48 12.15
N PHE A 201 0.41 9.42 11.49
CA PHE A 201 1.82 9.04 11.51
C PHE A 201 2.54 9.47 10.22
N VAL A 202 3.68 10.14 10.40
CA VAL A 202 4.50 10.73 9.34
C VAL A 202 5.65 9.80 8.98
N ALA A 203 5.62 9.21 7.78
CA ALA A 203 6.74 8.49 7.21
C ALA A 203 7.77 9.45 6.59
N GLU A 204 9.06 9.30 6.94
CA GLU A 204 10.13 10.11 6.32
C GLU A 204 10.31 9.73 4.84
N SER A 205 10.19 8.45 4.51
CA SER A 205 10.08 7.92 3.15
C SER A 205 9.45 6.53 3.19
N PHE A 206 8.96 6.03 2.04
CA PHE A 206 8.42 4.68 1.97
C PHE A 206 9.50 3.61 2.16
N GLU A 207 10.74 3.88 1.74
CA GLU A 207 11.89 3.00 1.96
C GLU A 207 12.20 2.87 3.46
N ILE A 208 12.23 3.99 4.18
CA ILE A 208 12.46 4.00 5.64
C ILE A 208 11.30 3.31 6.35
N ALA A 209 10.05 3.62 6.02
CA ALA A 209 8.87 2.99 6.62
C ALA A 209 8.87 1.46 6.42
N LYS A 210 9.26 0.99 5.23
CA LYS A 210 9.41 -0.44 4.94
C LYS A 210 10.50 -1.09 5.77
N GLU A 211 11.66 -0.44 5.93
CA GLU A 211 12.71 -0.99 6.77
C GLU A 211 12.31 -1.01 8.25
N GLN A 212 11.67 0.05 8.75
CA GLN A 212 11.12 0.09 10.11
C GLN A 212 10.11 -1.05 10.33
N LEU A 213 9.22 -1.31 9.37
CA LEU A 213 8.28 -2.43 9.43
C LEU A 213 9.00 -3.78 9.48
N ARG A 214 10.00 -4.00 8.63
CA ARG A 214 10.80 -5.25 8.64
C ARG A 214 11.48 -5.47 9.98
N GLN A 215 12.08 -4.42 10.55
CA GLN A 215 12.70 -4.49 11.87
C GLN A 215 11.66 -4.74 12.97
N TYR A 216 10.47 -4.15 12.86
CA TYR A 216 9.37 -4.43 13.80
C TYR A 216 8.96 -5.91 13.74
N VAL A 217 8.76 -6.45 12.54
CA VAL A 217 8.41 -7.87 12.34
C VAL A 217 9.50 -8.76 12.90
N PHE A 218 10.76 -8.54 12.55
CA PHE A 218 11.89 -9.33 13.04
C PHE A 218 11.99 -9.37 14.57
N ASN A 219 11.76 -8.24 15.24
CA ASN A 219 11.92 -8.14 16.69
C ASN A 219 10.70 -8.61 17.48
N ASN A 220 9.49 -8.58 16.91
CA ASN A 220 8.24 -8.76 17.66
C ASN A 220 7.42 -9.99 17.24
N LEU A 221 7.49 -10.43 15.97
CA LEU A 221 6.70 -11.55 15.47
C LEU A 221 7.29 -12.88 15.94
N GLN A 222 6.58 -13.56 16.84
CA GLN A 222 7.05 -14.84 17.41
C GLN A 222 6.59 -16.01 16.54
N ARG A 223 7.28 -16.26 15.41
CA ARG A 223 7.01 -17.41 14.54
C ARG A 223 8.24 -18.32 14.37
N ARG A 224 8.00 -19.63 14.26
CA ARG A 224 9.06 -20.66 14.11
C ARG A 224 9.55 -20.85 12.68
N PHE A 225 9.00 -20.09 11.73
CA PHE A 225 9.30 -20.17 10.31
C PHE A 225 9.29 -18.77 9.72
N ASP A 226 9.92 -18.59 8.57
CA ASP A 226 9.75 -17.39 7.75
C ASP A 226 8.96 -17.74 6.48
N VAL A 227 8.61 -16.73 5.68
CA VAL A 227 7.89 -16.92 4.41
C VAL A 227 8.61 -16.24 3.27
N HIS A 228 8.62 -16.87 2.11
CA HIS A 228 9.14 -16.30 0.87
C HIS A 228 8.08 -16.33 -0.21
N TYR A 229 7.78 -15.17 -0.79
CA TYR A 229 6.88 -15.07 -1.93
C TYR A 229 7.64 -15.31 -3.24
N ASP A 230 7.21 -16.33 -3.99
CA ASP A 230 7.67 -16.62 -5.34
C ASP A 230 6.75 -15.94 -6.34
N ALA A 231 7.26 -14.90 -7.01
CA ALA A 231 6.50 -14.12 -7.98
C ALA A 231 6.22 -14.87 -9.30
N HIS A 232 6.98 -15.94 -9.63
CA HIS A 232 6.79 -16.70 -10.87
C HIS A 232 5.59 -17.63 -10.76
N THR A 233 5.48 -18.33 -9.64
CA THR A 233 4.38 -19.27 -9.35
C THR A 233 3.24 -18.62 -8.57
N GLN A 234 3.44 -17.40 -8.06
CA GLN A 234 2.51 -16.68 -7.20
C GLN A 234 2.17 -17.49 -5.92
N THR A 235 3.17 -18.15 -5.34
CA THR A 235 3.03 -18.99 -4.14
C THR A 235 3.87 -18.45 -2.98
N VAL A 236 3.44 -18.76 -1.76
CA VAL A 236 4.25 -18.51 -0.55
C VAL A 236 4.89 -19.81 -0.11
N HIS A 237 6.23 -19.81 -0.03
CA HIS A 237 7.04 -20.92 0.48
C HIS A 237 7.32 -20.69 1.96
N VAL A 238 7.03 -21.70 2.79
CA VAL A 238 7.34 -21.69 4.23
C VAL A 238 8.80 -22.09 4.44
N LEU A 239 9.56 -21.24 5.10
CA LEU A 239 10.98 -21.39 5.43
C LEU A 239 11.14 -21.84 6.88
N ASP A 240 11.10 -23.16 7.08
CA ASP A 240 11.16 -23.83 8.38
C ASP A 240 12.36 -24.79 8.50
N SER A 241 13.23 -24.84 7.49
CA SER A 241 14.41 -25.71 7.45
C SER A 241 15.59 -25.08 6.71
N VAL A 242 16.81 -25.52 7.03
CA VAL A 242 18.05 -25.05 6.40
C VAL A 242 18.09 -25.44 4.91
N GLU A 243 17.53 -26.59 4.54
CA GLU A 243 17.46 -27.07 3.16
C GLU A 243 16.63 -26.13 2.29
N LYS A 244 15.47 -25.67 2.78
CA LYS A 244 14.63 -24.71 2.05
C LYS A 244 15.32 -23.35 1.91
N LEU A 245 16.04 -22.90 2.93
CA LEU A 245 16.86 -21.68 2.85
C LEU A 245 17.97 -21.80 1.81
N HIS A 246 18.65 -22.95 1.74
CA HIS A 246 19.67 -23.22 0.73
C HIS A 246 19.13 -23.18 -0.71
N GLN A 247 17.93 -23.70 -0.95
CA GLN A 247 17.29 -23.67 -2.29
C GLN A 247 17.04 -22.23 -2.77
N ILE A 248 16.58 -21.35 -1.88
CA ILE A 248 16.39 -19.93 -2.20
C ILE A 248 17.74 -19.24 -2.39
N ALA A 249 18.73 -19.53 -1.54
CA ALA A 249 20.06 -18.94 -1.63
C ALA A 249 20.74 -19.25 -2.97
N GLU A 250 20.61 -20.47 -3.49
CA GLU A 250 21.16 -20.85 -4.80
C GLU A 250 20.45 -20.10 -5.96
N THR A 251 19.13 -19.92 -5.87
CA THR A 251 18.39 -19.10 -6.84
C THR A 251 18.89 -17.64 -6.84
N LEU A 252 19.01 -17.03 -5.66
CA LEU A 252 19.51 -15.65 -5.51
C LEU A 252 20.96 -15.52 -6.01
N LYS A 253 21.81 -16.50 -5.73
CA LYS A 253 23.20 -16.55 -6.21
C LYS A 253 23.28 -16.56 -7.73
N SER A 254 22.38 -17.30 -8.41
CA SER A 254 22.28 -17.30 -9.86
C SER A 254 21.98 -15.90 -10.40
N ASP A 255 21.05 -15.18 -9.78
CA ASP A 255 20.71 -13.81 -10.21
C ASP A 255 21.84 -12.82 -9.94
N VAL A 256 22.49 -12.88 -8.77
CA VAL A 256 23.70 -12.09 -8.46
C VAL A 256 24.81 -12.34 -9.50
N CYS A 257 24.99 -13.59 -9.93
CA CYS A 257 25.94 -13.95 -10.97
C CYS A 257 25.59 -13.31 -12.32
N LYS A 258 24.31 -13.37 -12.74
CA LYS A 258 23.84 -12.69 -13.97
C LYS A 258 24.11 -11.19 -13.93
N PHE A 259 23.82 -10.52 -12.80
CA PHE A 259 24.08 -9.09 -12.63
C PHE A 259 25.58 -8.78 -12.65
N SER A 260 26.40 -9.61 -12.01
CA SER A 260 27.86 -9.46 -12.02
C SER A 260 28.42 -9.54 -13.44
N HIS A 261 27.97 -10.51 -14.25
CA HIS A 261 28.35 -10.61 -15.66
C HIS A 261 27.87 -9.42 -16.50
N ALA A 262 26.66 -8.91 -16.26
CA ALA A 262 26.16 -7.70 -16.93
C ALA A 262 27.02 -6.47 -16.60
N MET A 263 27.37 -6.28 -15.33
CA MET A 263 28.19 -5.18 -14.86
C MET A 263 29.61 -5.22 -15.46
N GLN A 264 30.23 -6.40 -15.49
CA GLN A 264 31.54 -6.59 -16.12
C GLN A 264 31.52 -6.23 -17.61
N ARG A 265 30.51 -6.71 -18.36
CA ARG A 265 30.35 -6.38 -19.79
C ARG A 265 30.24 -4.88 -20.02
N LEU A 266 29.39 -4.19 -19.26
CA LEU A 266 29.18 -2.74 -19.40
C LEU A 266 30.41 -1.90 -19.00
N THR A 267 31.21 -2.39 -18.06
CA THR A 267 32.45 -1.72 -17.64
C THR A 267 33.53 -1.85 -18.71
N LEU A 268 33.64 -3.02 -19.35
CA LEU A 268 34.58 -3.25 -20.46
C LEU A 268 34.26 -2.44 -21.72
N THR A 269 32.98 -2.21 -22.03
CA THR A 269 32.57 -1.34 -23.15
C THR A 269 32.77 0.14 -22.89
N LYS A 270 32.81 0.61 -21.63
CA LYS A 270 33.13 2.01 -21.29
C LYS A 270 34.62 2.34 -21.39
N ASN A 271 35.48 1.32 -21.33
CA ASN A 271 36.95 1.45 -21.40
C ASN A 271 37.50 1.21 -22.82
N ARG A 272 36.61 1.12 -23.83
CA ARG A 272 36.93 1.09 -25.27
C ARG A 272 36.35 2.34 -25.92
#